data_AF-A0A842W4N0-F1
#
_entry.id   AF-A0A842W4N0-F1
#
_cell.length_a   1.000
_cell.length_b   1.000
_cell.length_c   1.000
_cell.angle_alpha   90.00
_cell.angle_beta   90.00
_cell.angle_gamma   90.00
#
_symmetry.space_group_name_H-M   'P 1'
#
loop_
_entity.id
_entity.type
_entity.pdbx_description
1 polymer ?
#
loop_
_entity_poly.entity_id
_entity_poly.type
_entity_poly.pdbx_seq_one_letter_code
_entity_poly.pdbx_strand_id
1 'polypeptide(L)'
;MTYFPCLLYKLIKKERPHIVHTHTAKAGALGRIAAKLNRVPIIIHTFHGHAFVGYFPGWITRFFIFIERRLTGISDAVIAISSSQVHDLCEKFKVVPRNKMKMIPLGIDFENFSVTSTIQLKKRLGLSDDSILAAVIGRMVPIKNIQMAIQVVKELKTRGIILYLLLVGDGEEKDKLNSLV
;
A
#
# COMPACT_ATOMS: atom_id res chain seq x y z
N MET A 1 13.93 -24.32 11.89
CA MET A 1 13.10 -23.75 10.80
C MET A 1 11.81 -24.58 10.73
N THR A 2 10.80 -24.21 11.50
CA THR A 2 9.77 -25.17 11.96
C THR A 2 8.40 -24.78 11.39
N TYR A 3 7.90 -25.56 10.41
CA TYR A 3 6.49 -25.83 10.06
C TYR A 3 5.42 -24.72 10.13
N PHE A 4 5.69 -23.51 9.64
CA PHE A 4 4.69 -22.41 9.62
C PHE A 4 3.33 -22.77 8.97
N PRO A 5 3.27 -23.52 7.83
CA PRO A 5 1.99 -23.90 7.22
C PRO A 5 1.17 -24.86 8.09
N CYS A 6 1.84 -25.81 8.77
CA CYS A 6 1.17 -26.76 9.64
C CYS A 6 0.64 -26.09 10.90
N LEU A 7 1.29 -25.04 11.39
CA LEU A 7 0.81 -24.27 12.53
C LEU A 7 -0.52 -23.59 12.23
N LEU A 8 -0.62 -22.89 11.08
CA LEU A 8 -1.84 -22.18 10.71
C LEU A 8 -3.00 -23.15 10.45
N TYR A 9 -2.74 -24.29 9.82
CA TYR A 9 -3.73 -25.35 9.67
C TYR A 9 -4.22 -25.87 11.02
N LYS A 10 -3.31 -26.18 11.96
CA LYS A 10 -3.65 -26.66 13.31
C LYS A 10 -4.46 -25.62 14.08
N LEU A 11 -4.09 -24.35 13.98
CA LEU A 11 -4.82 -23.24 14.61
C LEU A 11 -6.26 -23.15 14.08
N ILE A 12 -6.44 -23.09 12.77
CA ILE A 12 -7.79 -23.01 12.17
C ILE A 12 -8.62 -24.24 12.52
N LYS A 13 -8.00 -25.44 12.54
CA LYS A 13 -8.69 -26.68 12.92
C LYS A 13 -9.18 -26.66 14.37
N LYS A 14 -8.40 -26.05 15.27
CA LYS A 14 -8.72 -25.91 16.70
C LYS A 14 -9.80 -24.86 16.92
N GLU A 15 -9.61 -23.66 16.38
CA GLU A 15 -10.50 -22.50 16.60
C GLU A 15 -11.83 -22.61 15.83
N ARG A 16 -11.85 -23.36 14.72
CA ARG A 16 -13.02 -23.56 13.84
C ARG A 16 -13.76 -22.26 13.49
N PRO A 17 -13.05 -21.25 12.93
CA PRO A 17 -13.66 -19.97 12.62
C PRO A 17 -14.71 -20.13 11.49
N HIS A 18 -15.77 -19.33 11.58
CA HIS A 18 -16.75 -19.19 10.49
C HIS A 18 -16.16 -18.40 9.31
N ILE A 19 -15.23 -17.47 9.58
CA ILE A 19 -14.61 -16.59 8.60
C ILE A 19 -13.09 -16.58 8.82
N VAL A 20 -12.33 -16.75 7.74
CA VAL A 20 -10.90 -16.42 7.72
C VAL A 20 -10.69 -15.25 6.77
N HIS A 21 -10.26 -14.13 7.34
CA HIS A 21 -9.92 -12.92 6.59
C HIS A 21 -8.41 -12.72 6.61
N THR A 22 -7.81 -12.73 5.43
CA THR A 22 -6.37 -12.63 5.27
C THR A 22 -5.92 -11.31 4.64
N HIS A 23 -4.71 -10.89 4.98
CA HIS A 23 -4.06 -9.69 4.47
C HIS A 23 -2.64 -10.02 4.02
N THR A 24 -2.08 -9.18 3.14
CA THR A 24 -0.71 -9.29 2.58
C THR A 24 -0.48 -10.53 1.73
N ALA A 25 0.47 -10.50 0.79
CA ALA A 25 0.61 -11.56 -0.22
C ALA A 25 0.98 -12.93 0.38
N LYS A 26 2.08 -13.01 1.14
CA LYS A 26 2.62 -14.29 1.66
C LYS A 26 1.72 -14.92 2.72
N ALA A 27 1.35 -14.16 3.75
CA ALA A 27 0.44 -14.62 4.78
C ALA A 27 -0.95 -14.90 4.20
N GLY A 28 -1.39 -14.10 3.23
CA GLY A 28 -2.62 -14.31 2.49
C GLY A 28 -2.68 -15.62 1.73
N ALA A 29 -1.58 -16.00 1.06
CA ALA A 29 -1.53 -17.28 0.36
C ALA A 29 -1.65 -18.46 1.33
N LEU A 30 -0.81 -18.48 2.38
CA LEU A 30 -0.82 -19.57 3.37
C LEU A 30 -2.14 -19.65 4.13
N GLY A 31 -2.72 -18.50 4.53
CA GLY A 31 -3.98 -18.45 5.26
C GLY A 31 -5.16 -18.93 4.45
N ARG A 32 -5.27 -18.52 3.18
CA ARG A 32 -6.34 -19.00 2.29
C ARG A 32 -6.25 -20.51 2.06
N ILE A 33 -5.04 -21.04 1.83
CA ILE A 33 -4.81 -22.48 1.66
C ILE A 33 -5.20 -23.23 2.94
N ALA A 34 -4.71 -22.78 4.10
CA ALA A 34 -5.01 -23.43 5.38
C ALA A 34 -6.52 -23.37 5.73
N ALA A 35 -7.20 -22.28 5.41
CA ALA A 35 -8.64 -22.13 5.57
C ALA A 35 -9.42 -23.09 4.65
N LYS A 36 -9.01 -23.18 3.38
CA LYS A 36 -9.62 -24.11 2.42
C LYS A 36 -9.48 -25.57 2.84
N LEU A 37 -8.30 -25.97 3.31
CA LEU A 37 -8.03 -27.32 3.80
C LEU A 37 -8.83 -27.68 5.06
N ASN A 38 -9.18 -26.68 5.88
CA ASN A 38 -10.06 -26.85 7.04
C ASN A 38 -11.54 -26.68 6.74
N ARG A 39 -11.92 -26.44 5.47
CA ARG A 39 -13.31 -26.20 5.04
C ARG A 39 -13.97 -25.05 5.81
N VAL A 40 -13.21 -23.98 6.06
CA VAL A 40 -13.76 -22.74 6.62
C VAL A 40 -14.90 -22.25 5.72
N PRO A 41 -16.08 -21.88 6.28
CA PRO A 41 -17.23 -21.48 5.48
C PRO A 41 -17.01 -20.26 4.59
N ILE A 42 -16.28 -19.25 5.08
CA ILE A 42 -16.06 -17.99 4.37
C ILE A 42 -14.57 -17.61 4.39
N ILE A 43 -13.99 -17.36 3.23
CA ILE A 43 -12.58 -16.99 3.05
C ILE A 43 -12.52 -15.64 2.32
N ILE A 44 -11.95 -14.63 2.98
CA ILE A 44 -11.82 -13.27 2.46
C ILE A 44 -10.34 -12.89 2.36
N HIS A 45 -9.97 -12.13 1.34
CA HIS A 45 -8.63 -11.56 1.21
C HIS A 45 -8.65 -10.08 0.89
N THR A 46 -7.88 -9.27 1.62
CA THR A 46 -7.69 -7.84 1.29
C THR A 46 -6.31 -7.60 0.70
N PHE A 47 -6.29 -6.95 -0.47
CA PHE A 47 -5.07 -6.44 -1.08
C PHE A 47 -4.71 -5.07 -0.51
N HIS A 48 -3.49 -4.92 0.01
CA HIS A 48 -2.90 -3.63 0.40
C HIS A 48 -1.94 -3.07 -0.66
N GLY A 49 -1.77 -3.80 -1.76
CA GLY A 49 -0.85 -3.54 -2.84
C GLY A 49 -0.54 -4.85 -3.58
N HIS A 50 0.10 -4.77 -4.74
CA HIS A 50 0.56 -5.95 -5.47
C HIS A 50 1.91 -5.72 -6.14
N ALA A 51 2.67 -6.80 -6.31
CA ALA A 51 3.97 -6.76 -6.99
C ALA A 51 3.88 -7.06 -8.49
N PHE A 52 2.73 -6.82 -9.13
CA PHE A 52 2.49 -7.17 -10.54
C PHE A 52 3.13 -6.22 -11.55
N VAL A 53 3.71 -5.10 -11.11
CA VAL A 53 4.35 -4.10 -11.98
C VAL A 53 5.70 -3.71 -11.40
N GLY A 54 6.73 -3.69 -12.25
CA GLY A 54 8.04 -3.09 -11.93
C GLY A 54 8.88 -3.78 -10.86
N TYR A 55 8.34 -4.76 -10.14
CA TYR A 55 9.01 -5.39 -8.99
C TYR A 55 9.82 -6.63 -9.36
N PHE A 56 9.35 -7.42 -10.33
CA PHE A 56 9.99 -8.68 -10.73
C PHE A 56 10.07 -8.82 -12.26
N PRO A 57 11.02 -9.65 -12.76
CA PRO A 57 11.03 -10.08 -14.16
C PRO A 57 9.66 -10.60 -14.60
N GLY A 58 9.29 -10.38 -15.87
CA GLY A 58 7.94 -10.65 -16.36
C GLY A 58 7.45 -12.08 -16.16
N TRP A 59 8.35 -13.08 -16.18
CA TRP A 59 8.00 -14.48 -15.93
C TRP A 59 7.65 -14.76 -14.46
N ILE A 60 8.36 -14.15 -13.50
CA ILE A 60 8.05 -14.22 -12.08
C ILE A 60 6.71 -13.54 -11.80
N THR A 61 6.50 -12.37 -12.40
CA THR A 61 5.23 -11.64 -12.32
C THR A 61 4.05 -12.49 -12.81
N ARG A 62 4.20 -13.16 -13.96
CA ARG A 62 3.18 -14.08 -14.48
C ARG A 62 2.91 -15.25 -13.52
N PHE A 63 3.94 -15.79 -12.89
CA PHE A 63 3.80 -16.85 -11.89
C PHE A 63 3.01 -16.37 -10.65
N PHE A 64 3.31 -15.18 -10.14
CA PHE A 64 2.53 -14.61 -9.02
C PHE A 64 1.07 -14.33 -9.40
N ILE A 65 0.81 -13.80 -10.60
CA ILE A 65 -0.55 -13.59 -11.12
C ILE A 65 -1.29 -14.93 -11.21
N PHE A 66 -0.61 -15.98 -11.68
CA PHE A 66 -1.19 -17.32 -11.73
C PHE A 66 -1.57 -17.83 -10.33
N ILE A 67 -0.67 -17.72 -9.36
CA ILE A 67 -0.94 -18.10 -7.97
C ILE A 67 -2.14 -17.32 -7.43
N GLU A 68 -2.17 -16.00 -7.60
CA GLU A 68 -3.27 -15.17 -7.07
C GLU A 68 -4.61 -15.47 -7.75
N ARG A 69 -4.63 -15.84 -9.03
CA ARG A 69 -5.85 -16.35 -9.69
C ARG A 69 -6.35 -17.64 -9.06
N ARG A 70 -5.46 -18.59 -8.75
CA ARG A 70 -5.83 -19.84 -8.06
C ARG A 70 -6.34 -19.56 -6.65
N LEU A 71 -5.70 -18.64 -5.93
CA LEU A 71 -6.10 -18.24 -4.59
C LEU A 71 -7.42 -17.44 -4.57
N THR A 72 -7.71 -16.68 -5.61
CA THR A 72 -9.02 -16.05 -5.81
C THR A 72 -10.12 -17.10 -6.03
N GLY A 73 -9.80 -18.20 -6.71
CA GLY A 73 -10.72 -19.33 -6.88
C GLY A 73 -11.21 -19.90 -5.55
N ILE A 74 -10.35 -19.93 -4.53
CA ILE A 74 -10.69 -20.44 -3.18
C ILE A 74 -11.21 -19.36 -2.22
N SER A 75 -11.22 -18.09 -2.61
CA SER A 75 -11.74 -16.99 -1.80
C SER A 75 -13.19 -16.68 -2.19
N ASP A 76 -14.05 -16.41 -1.22
CA ASP A 76 -15.45 -16.03 -1.45
C ASP A 76 -15.57 -14.56 -1.85
N ALA A 77 -14.75 -13.71 -1.23
CA ALA A 77 -14.64 -12.30 -1.59
C ALA A 77 -13.18 -11.82 -1.53
N VAL A 78 -12.90 -10.81 -2.35
CA VAL A 78 -11.64 -10.08 -2.35
C VAL A 78 -11.93 -8.60 -2.16
N ILE A 79 -11.18 -7.96 -1.27
CA ILE A 79 -11.30 -6.55 -0.95
C ILE A 79 -10.11 -5.80 -1.55
N ALA A 80 -10.42 -4.74 -2.29
CA ALA A 80 -9.46 -3.73 -2.72
C ALA A 80 -9.65 -2.43 -1.92
N ILE A 81 -8.57 -1.71 -1.68
CA ILE A 81 -8.57 -0.47 -0.88
C ILE A 81 -8.65 0.81 -1.73
N SER A 82 -8.61 0.69 -3.06
CA SER A 82 -8.72 1.81 -3.99
C SER A 82 -9.35 1.40 -5.32
N SER A 83 -9.90 2.37 -6.05
CA SER A 83 -10.43 2.16 -7.41
C SER A 83 -9.33 1.74 -8.39
N SER A 84 -8.12 2.28 -8.26
CA SER A 84 -6.96 1.87 -9.07
C SER A 84 -6.61 0.39 -8.88
N GLN A 85 -6.68 -0.10 -7.64
CA GLN A 85 -6.43 -1.50 -7.35
C GLN A 85 -7.56 -2.40 -7.86
N VAL A 86 -8.82 -1.93 -7.84
CA VAL A 86 -9.94 -2.64 -8.51
C VAL A 86 -9.67 -2.78 -10.01
N HIS A 87 -9.27 -1.69 -10.68
CA HIS A 87 -8.94 -1.71 -12.10
C HIS A 87 -7.79 -2.70 -12.38
N ASP A 88 -6.70 -2.62 -11.62
CA ASP A 88 -5.56 -3.52 -11.78
C ASP A 88 -5.97 -4.99 -11.60
N LEU A 89 -6.70 -5.32 -10.54
CA LEU A 89 -7.07 -6.70 -10.21
C LEU A 89 -8.15 -7.29 -11.13
N CYS A 90 -9.15 -6.51 -11.55
CA CYS A 90 -10.27 -7.00 -12.35
C CYS A 90 -10.05 -6.88 -13.85
N GLU A 91 -9.48 -5.77 -14.32
CA GLU A 91 -9.48 -5.42 -15.74
C GLU A 91 -8.12 -5.70 -16.37
N LYS A 92 -7.05 -5.15 -15.77
CA LYS A 92 -5.70 -5.25 -16.32
C LYS A 92 -5.10 -6.65 -16.16
N PHE A 93 -5.04 -7.16 -14.94
CA PHE A 93 -4.41 -8.45 -14.65
C PHE A 93 -5.41 -9.60 -14.59
N LYS A 94 -6.72 -9.32 -14.55
CA LYS A 94 -7.79 -10.33 -14.50
C LYS A 94 -7.51 -11.40 -13.44
N VAL A 95 -7.12 -10.95 -12.24
CA VAL A 95 -6.86 -11.80 -11.08
C VAL A 95 -8.18 -12.14 -10.40
N VAL A 96 -9.07 -11.14 -10.30
CA VAL A 96 -10.31 -11.23 -9.53
C VAL A 96 -11.51 -10.96 -10.42
N PRO A 97 -12.48 -11.88 -10.51
CA PRO A 97 -13.72 -11.63 -11.24
C PRO A 97 -14.56 -10.58 -10.50
N ARG A 98 -15.26 -9.72 -11.25
CA ARG A 98 -15.94 -8.55 -10.68
C ARG A 98 -16.97 -8.90 -9.61
N ASN A 99 -17.64 -10.06 -9.71
CA ASN A 99 -18.62 -10.52 -8.73
C ASN A 99 -18.02 -10.85 -7.35
N LYS A 100 -16.73 -11.19 -7.27
CA LYS A 100 -16.02 -11.43 -6.01
C LYS A 100 -15.32 -10.18 -5.46
N MET A 101 -15.21 -9.11 -6.24
CA MET A 101 -14.50 -7.90 -5.86
C MET A 101 -15.38 -6.95 -5.04
N LYS A 102 -14.84 -6.46 -3.93
CA LYS A 102 -15.42 -5.38 -3.11
C LYS A 102 -14.37 -4.30 -2.93
N MET A 103 -14.80 -3.03 -2.90
CA MET A 103 -13.91 -1.92 -2.58
C MET A 103 -14.26 -1.41 -1.18
N ILE A 104 -13.29 -1.43 -0.28
CA ILE A 104 -13.40 -0.87 1.06
C ILE A 104 -12.15 -0.02 1.30
N PRO A 105 -12.25 1.31 1.15
CA PRO A 105 -11.14 2.22 1.41
C PRO A 105 -10.66 2.15 2.86
N LEU A 106 -9.39 2.44 3.09
CA LEU A 106 -8.87 2.58 4.44
C LEU A 106 -9.45 3.83 5.10
N GLY A 107 -9.92 3.69 6.34
CA GLY A 107 -10.29 4.81 7.19
C GLY A 107 -9.05 5.47 7.79
N ILE A 108 -9.14 6.77 8.03
CA ILE A 108 -8.21 7.53 8.88
C ILE A 108 -9.05 8.16 9.97
N ASP A 109 -8.66 7.92 11.22
CA ASP A 109 -9.26 8.58 12.36
C ASP A 109 -8.67 9.98 12.50
N PHE A 110 -9.52 11.01 12.39
CA PHE A 110 -9.13 12.41 12.47
C PHE A 110 -9.26 12.99 13.88
N GLU A 111 -9.79 12.26 14.86
CA GLU A 111 -10.03 12.78 16.22
C GLU A 111 -8.74 13.26 16.91
N ASN A 112 -7.62 12.62 16.60
CA ASN A 112 -6.30 12.96 17.14
C ASN A 112 -5.56 14.05 16.33
N PHE A 113 -6.15 14.58 15.26
CA PHE A 113 -5.52 15.61 14.43
C PHE A 113 -5.98 17.01 14.87
N SER A 114 -5.08 17.74 15.54
CA SER A 114 -5.31 19.17 15.81
C SER A 114 -5.03 19.99 14.55
N VAL A 115 -6.03 20.68 14.03
CA VAL A 115 -5.83 21.65 12.93
C VAL A 115 -5.01 22.81 13.46
N THR A 116 -3.76 22.93 13.00
CA THR A 116 -2.91 24.08 13.28
C THR A 116 -2.98 25.07 12.14
N SER A 117 -2.97 26.37 12.45
CA SER A 117 -2.92 27.42 11.43
C SER A 117 -1.65 27.32 10.60
N THR A 118 -1.79 27.34 9.26
CA THR A 118 -0.66 27.39 8.33
C THR A 118 0.27 28.56 8.61
N ILE A 119 -0.26 29.71 9.08
CA ILE A 119 0.52 30.89 9.47
C ILE A 119 1.44 30.55 10.66
N GLN A 120 0.92 29.85 11.66
CA GLN A 120 1.72 29.46 12.82
C GLN A 120 2.83 28.47 12.42
N LEU A 121 2.53 27.54 11.49
CA LEU A 121 3.55 26.63 10.96
C LEU A 121 4.64 27.38 10.19
N LYS A 122 4.27 28.29 9.28
CA LYS A 122 5.21 29.12 8.53
C LYS A 122 6.11 29.94 9.47
N LYS A 123 5.52 30.59 10.49
CA LYS A 123 6.28 31.34 11.51
C LYS A 123 7.28 30.45 12.26
N ARG A 124 6.87 29.24 12.68
CA ARG A 124 7.77 28.27 13.34
C ARG A 124 8.92 27.82 12.44
N LEU A 125 8.70 27.79 11.12
CA LEU A 125 9.71 27.45 10.12
C LEU A 125 10.52 28.66 9.63
N GLY A 126 10.27 29.87 10.15
CA GLY A 126 10.94 31.10 9.71
C GLY A 126 10.55 31.56 8.30
N LEU A 127 9.37 31.17 7.80
CA LEU A 127 8.87 31.51 6.47
C LEU A 127 7.93 32.72 6.51
N SER A 128 7.92 33.51 5.45
CA SER A 128 6.97 34.62 5.29
C SER A 128 5.55 34.13 5.08
N ASP A 129 4.56 34.94 5.47
CA ASP A 129 3.14 34.58 5.33
C ASP A 129 2.74 34.38 3.85
N ASP A 130 3.38 35.10 2.92
CA ASP A 130 3.14 35.02 1.46
C ASP A 130 3.86 33.85 0.77
N SER A 131 4.74 33.13 1.47
CA SER A 131 5.49 32.02 0.88
C SER A 131 4.58 30.83 0.52
N ILE A 132 4.88 30.13 -0.58
CA ILE A 132 4.19 28.87 -0.91
C ILE A 132 4.90 27.75 -0.15
N LEU A 133 4.15 27.03 0.70
CA LEU A 133 4.66 25.87 1.46
C LEU A 133 3.93 24.61 0.99
N ALA A 134 4.69 23.64 0.47
CA ALA A 134 4.22 22.29 0.18
C ALA A 134 4.88 21.29 1.13
N ALA A 135 4.24 20.15 1.35
CA ALA A 135 4.79 19.08 2.19
C ALA A 135 4.68 17.72 1.50
N VAL A 136 5.73 16.91 1.64
CA VAL A 136 5.72 15.48 1.31
C VAL A 136 5.96 14.72 2.61
N ILE A 137 4.96 13.95 3.02
CA ILE A 137 4.97 13.21 4.29
C ILE A 137 4.96 11.71 3.99
N GLY A 138 5.99 10.99 4.43
CA GLY A 138 6.08 9.55 4.27
C GLY A 138 7.52 9.03 4.25
N ARG A 139 7.66 7.71 4.13
CA ARG A 139 8.98 7.07 4.05
C ARG A 139 9.79 7.56 2.85
N MET A 140 11.07 7.81 3.05
CA MET A 140 12.03 8.19 2.01
C MET A 140 12.56 6.94 1.30
N VAL A 141 11.76 6.41 0.39
CA VAL A 141 12.04 5.19 -0.39
C VAL A 141 11.67 5.41 -1.86
N PRO A 142 12.27 4.66 -2.82
CA PRO A 142 12.14 4.94 -4.24
C PRO A 142 10.69 5.03 -4.75
N ILE A 143 9.80 4.18 -4.22
CA ILE A 143 8.39 4.15 -4.64
C ILE A 143 7.60 5.42 -4.26
N LYS A 144 8.12 6.23 -3.33
CA LYS A 144 7.53 7.53 -2.98
C LYS A 144 8.02 8.67 -3.88
N ASN A 145 9.07 8.44 -4.65
CA ASN A 145 9.59 9.35 -5.66
C ASN A 145 9.75 10.81 -5.17
N ILE A 146 10.34 10.97 -3.98
CA ILE A 146 10.56 12.30 -3.37
C ILE A 146 11.52 13.13 -4.23
N GLN A 147 12.43 12.46 -4.95
CA GLN A 147 13.33 13.09 -5.92
C GLN A 147 12.58 13.92 -6.97
N MET A 148 11.44 13.44 -7.48
CA MET A 148 10.60 14.19 -8.42
C MET A 148 10.06 15.48 -7.78
N ALA A 149 9.64 15.44 -6.51
CA ALA A 149 9.18 16.64 -5.81
C ALA A 149 10.30 17.70 -5.71
N ILE A 150 11.53 17.29 -5.36
CA ILE A 150 12.70 18.18 -5.32
C ILE A 150 12.97 18.79 -6.71
N GLN A 151 12.90 17.98 -7.77
CA GLN A 151 13.09 18.46 -9.14
C GLN A 151 12.04 19.51 -9.55
N VAL A 152 10.78 19.30 -9.17
CA VAL A 152 9.69 20.28 -9.40
C VAL A 152 10.00 21.61 -8.71
N VAL A 153 10.49 21.59 -7.47
CA VAL A 153 10.87 22.85 -6.77
C VAL A 153 11.99 23.58 -7.51
N LYS A 154 13.01 22.86 -7.97
CA LYS A 154 14.12 23.46 -8.75
C LYS A 154 13.62 24.10 -10.04
N GLU A 155 12.71 23.44 -10.75
CA GLU A 155 12.11 23.95 -11.98
C GLU A 155 11.17 25.15 -11.73
N LEU A 156 10.47 25.19 -10.60
CA LEU A 156 9.68 26.37 -10.24
C LEU A 156 10.58 27.57 -9.93
N LYS A 157 11.71 27.33 -9.26
CA LYS A 157 12.69 28.37 -8.95
C LYS A 157 13.28 29.01 -10.21
N THR A 158 13.56 28.24 -11.27
CA THR A 158 14.06 28.79 -12.55
C THR A 158 13.02 29.68 -13.24
N ARG A 159 11.74 29.51 -12.93
CA ARG A 159 10.62 30.33 -13.42
C ARG A 159 10.27 31.51 -12.51
N GLY A 160 11.09 31.77 -11.48
CA GLY A 160 10.87 32.85 -10.52
C GLY A 160 9.81 32.56 -9.45
N ILE A 161 9.34 31.31 -9.32
CA ILE A 161 8.37 30.92 -8.32
C ILE A 161 9.11 30.36 -7.10
N ILE A 162 8.95 31.01 -5.94
CA ILE A 162 9.57 30.59 -4.68
C ILE A 162 8.59 29.67 -3.92
N LEU A 163 8.96 28.39 -3.84
CA LEU A 163 8.23 27.37 -3.09
C LEU A 163 9.15 26.67 -2.10
N TYR A 164 8.69 26.56 -0.85
CA TYR A 164 9.34 25.78 0.20
C TYR A 164 8.72 24.38 0.24
N LEU A 165 9.56 23.34 0.23
CA LEU A 165 9.13 21.95 0.30
C LEU A 165 9.58 21.34 1.63
N LEU A 166 8.62 21.02 2.49
CA LEU A 166 8.85 20.32 3.74
C LEU A 166 8.84 18.80 3.50
N LEU A 167 9.98 18.14 3.69
CA LEU A 167 10.10 16.69 3.62
C LEU A 167 10.02 16.09 5.02
N VAL A 168 8.98 15.30 5.30
CA VAL A 168 8.75 14.69 6.62
C VAL A 168 8.79 13.18 6.50
N GLY A 169 9.78 12.55 7.14
CA GLY A 169 9.91 11.10 7.21
C GLY A 169 11.37 10.66 7.26
N ASP A 170 11.59 9.36 7.10
CA ASP A 170 12.90 8.74 7.06
C ASP A 170 12.91 7.55 6.09
N GLY A 171 14.09 7.06 5.71
CA GLY A 171 14.25 5.90 4.84
C GLY A 171 15.61 5.87 4.15
N GLU A 172 15.84 4.79 3.40
CA GLU A 172 17.12 4.49 2.73
C GLU A 172 17.57 5.56 1.72
N GLU A 173 16.65 6.37 1.19
CA GLU A 173 17.01 7.44 0.26
C GLU A 173 17.35 8.77 0.95
N LYS A 174 17.29 8.88 2.28
CA LYS A 174 17.46 10.15 3.00
C LYS A 174 18.77 10.87 2.65
N ASP A 175 19.90 10.18 2.72
CA ASP A 175 21.22 10.79 2.43
C ASP A 175 21.35 11.22 0.97
N LYS A 176 20.84 10.39 0.06
CA LYS A 176 20.77 10.71 -1.37
C LYS A 176 19.89 11.94 -1.61
N LEU A 177 18.72 12.04 -0.97
CA LEU A 177 17.83 13.18 -1.10
C LEU A 177 18.47 14.46 -0.55
N ASN A 178 19.18 14.38 0.59
CA ASN A 178 19.90 15.51 1.16
C ASN A 178 20.97 16.08 0.22
N SER A 179 21.67 15.24 -0.55
CA SER A 179 22.64 15.71 -1.56
C SER A 179 22.00 16.46 -2.74
N LEU A 180 20.68 16.39 -2.91
CA LEU A 180 19.96 17.06 -3.98
C LEU A 180 19.43 18.44 -3.59
N VAL A 181 19.46 18.81 -2.31
CA VAL A 181 18.90 20.07 -1.81
C VAL A 181 19.97 21.14 -1.67
#